data_AF-A0A833L0D4-F1
#
_entry.id   AF-A0A833L0D4-F1
#
_cell.length_a   1.000
_cell.length_b   1.000
_cell.length_c   1.000
_cell.angle_alpha   90.00
_cell.angle_beta   90.00
_cell.angle_gamma   90.00
#
_symmetry.space_group_name_H-M   'P 1'
#
loop_
_entity.id
_entity.type
_entity.pdbx_description
1 polymer ?
#
loop_
_entity_poly.entity_id
_entity_poly.type
_entity_poly.pdbx_seq_one_letter_code
_entity_poly.pdbx_strand_id
1 'polypeptide(L)'
;MASKSGLKSNNFMTEILVEIRVVLNADHNELKGSRLYLASPEHNNQTNEILIDLMAEHYNVKKNKIKIMKGLNSLQKTIKII
;
A
#
# COMPACT_ATOMS: atom_id res chain seq x y z
N MET A 1 16.76 43.61 14.21
CA MET A 1 17.30 42.26 14.54
C MET A 1 16.25 41.57 15.40
N ALA A 2 15.73 40.38 15.13
CA ALA A 2 16.19 39.28 14.31
C ALA A 2 14.99 38.53 13.70
N SER A 3 15.19 38.04 12.48
CA SER A 3 14.29 37.14 11.77
C SER A 3 14.12 35.84 12.56
N LYS A 4 12.88 35.47 12.86
CA LYS A 4 12.50 34.07 13.11
C LYS A 4 11.67 33.59 11.93
N SER A 5 12.35 33.39 10.81
CA SER A 5 11.84 32.56 9.71
C SER A 5 11.78 31.13 10.23
N GLY A 6 10.60 30.73 10.73
CA GLY A 6 10.32 29.32 10.94
C GLY A 6 10.44 28.64 9.59
N LEU A 7 11.51 27.84 9.42
CA LEU A 7 11.62 26.90 8.33
C LEU A 7 10.37 26.02 8.41
N LYS A 8 9.41 26.24 7.51
CA LYS A 8 8.41 25.23 7.21
C LYS A 8 9.19 24.02 6.71
N SER A 9 9.20 22.94 7.48
CA SER A 9 9.70 21.65 7.03
C SER A 9 8.89 21.26 5.80
N ASN A 10 9.43 21.54 4.62
CA ASN A 10 8.94 20.98 3.38
C ASN A 10 9.25 19.47 3.45
N ASN A 11 8.31 18.71 4.01
CA ASN A 11 8.29 17.27 3.82
C ASN A 11 8.10 17.03 2.32
N PHE A 12 9.19 16.86 1.59
CA PHE A 12 9.16 16.20 0.29
C PHE A 12 8.77 14.75 0.54
N MET A 13 7.47 14.50 0.73
CA MET A 13 6.91 13.14 0.73
C MET A 13 7.09 12.61 -0.69
N THR A 14 8.09 11.78 -0.89
CA THR A 14 8.22 10.96 -2.10
C THR A 14 7.02 10.03 -2.17
N GLU A 15 6.06 10.41 -3.00
CA GLU A 15 4.91 9.56 -3.29
C GLU A 15 5.35 8.46 -4.26
N ILE A 16 5.15 7.20 -3.87
CA ILE A 16 5.45 6.05 -4.74
C ILE A 16 4.12 5.43 -5.18
N LEU A 17 3.97 5.23 -6.48
CA LEU A 17 2.84 4.51 -7.05
C LEU A 17 3.30 3.12 -7.48
N VAL A 18 2.58 2.10 -7.03
CA VAL A 18 2.86 0.69 -7.30
C VAL A 18 1.61 0.04 -7.88
N GLU A 19 1.77 -0.69 -8.97
CA GLU A 19 0.71 -1.53 -9.53
C GLU A 19 0.84 -2.95 -8.99
N ILE A 20 -0.26 -3.46 -8.43
CA ILE A 20 -0.32 -4.79 -7.83
C ILE A 20 -1.40 -5.62 -8.51
N ARG A 21 -1.02 -6.84 -8.88
CA ARG A 21 -1.95 -7.87 -9.33
C ARG A 21 -2.20 -8.86 -8.21
N VAL A 22 -3.47 -9.01 -7.85
CA VAL A 22 -3.95 -10.03 -6.92
C VAL A 22 -4.08 -11.37 -7.64
N VAL A 23 -3.53 -12.41 -7.04
CA VAL A 23 -3.59 -13.81 -7.44
C VAL A 23 -4.36 -14.55 -6.34
N LEU A 24 -5.54 -15.05 -6.69
CA LEU A 24 -6.42 -15.75 -5.75
C LEU A 24 -6.05 -17.24 -5.68
N ASN A 25 -6.53 -17.91 -4.62
CA ASN A 25 -6.38 -19.35 -4.39
C ASN A 25 -4.90 -19.79 -4.36
N ALA A 26 -4.04 -18.98 -3.74
CA ALA A 26 -2.67 -19.35 -3.45
C ALA A 26 -2.57 -20.30 -2.24
N ASP A 27 -1.40 -20.84 -1.97
CA ASP A 27 -1.21 -21.71 -0.79
C ASP A 27 -1.18 -20.89 0.52
N HIS A 28 -0.62 -19.68 0.47
CA HIS A 28 -0.52 -18.75 1.60
C HIS A 28 -0.57 -17.29 1.14
N ASN A 29 -0.84 -16.37 2.08
CA ASN A 29 -0.85 -14.94 1.79
C ASN A 29 0.59 -14.42 1.70
N GLU A 30 0.97 -13.83 0.57
CA GLU A 30 2.33 -13.33 0.35
C GLU A 30 2.34 -12.16 -0.63
N LEU A 31 3.18 -11.15 -0.35
CA LEU A 31 3.52 -10.12 -1.33
C LEU A 31 4.89 -10.42 -1.94
N LYS A 32 4.91 -10.66 -3.25
CA LYS A 32 6.14 -10.97 -3.99
C LYS A 32 6.25 -10.08 -5.22
N GLY A 33 7.08 -9.04 -5.12
CA GLY A 33 7.21 -8.02 -6.15
C GLY A 33 5.88 -7.31 -6.39
N SER A 34 5.39 -7.33 -7.64
CA SER A 34 4.11 -6.69 -8.02
C SER A 34 2.89 -7.61 -7.88
N ARG A 35 3.02 -8.75 -7.19
CA ARG A 35 1.94 -9.72 -7.03
C ARG A 35 1.58 -9.95 -5.58
N LEU A 36 0.29 -9.89 -5.28
CA LEU A 36 -0.28 -10.30 -4.01
C LEU A 36 -0.92 -11.67 -4.18
N TYR A 37 -0.37 -12.68 -3.53
CA TYR A 37 -0.92 -14.02 -3.45
C TYR A 37 -1.88 -14.09 -2.25
N LEU A 38 -3.09 -14.57 -2.45
CA LEU A 38 -4.12 -14.71 -1.42
C LEU A 38 -4.62 -16.14 -1.34
N ALA A 39 -4.60 -16.72 -0.15
CA ALA A 39 -4.95 -18.12 0.06
C ALA A 39 -6.45 -18.39 -0.06
N SER A 40 -7.28 -17.56 0.58
CA SER A 40 -8.73 -17.62 0.44
C SER A 40 -9.32 -16.21 0.58
N PRO A 41 -9.86 -15.63 -0.50
CA PRO A 41 -10.50 -14.32 -0.43
C PRO A 41 -11.96 -14.51 0.02
N GLU A 42 -12.24 -14.63 1.32
CA GLU A 42 -13.64 -14.82 1.74
C GLU A 42 -14.48 -13.58 1.38
N HIS A 43 -13.90 -12.35 1.43
CA HIS A 43 -14.54 -11.12 0.95
C HIS A 43 -13.56 -10.04 0.41
N ASN A 44 -14.02 -9.18 -0.51
CA ASN A 44 -13.21 -8.08 -1.09
C ASN A 44 -12.59 -7.14 -0.04
N ASN A 45 -13.29 -6.89 1.07
CA ASN A 45 -12.77 -6.03 2.14
C ASN A 45 -11.53 -6.66 2.80
N GLN A 46 -11.54 -7.97 3.03
CA GLN A 46 -10.39 -8.70 3.58
C GLN A 46 -9.20 -8.68 2.63
N THR A 47 -9.43 -8.78 1.32
CA THR A 47 -8.38 -8.66 0.30
C THR A 47 -7.64 -7.33 0.40
N ASN A 48 -8.38 -6.23 0.55
CA ASN A 48 -7.80 -4.89 0.65
C ASN A 48 -7.01 -4.71 1.96
N GLU A 49 -7.52 -5.25 3.07
CA GLU A 49 -6.83 -5.22 4.37
C GLU A 49 -5.53 -6.03 4.33
N ILE A 50 -5.56 -7.26 3.82
CA ILE A 50 -4.37 -8.12 3.69
C ILE A 50 -3.32 -7.45 2.80
N LEU A 51 -3.75 -6.81 1.69
CA LEU A 51 -2.84 -6.07 0.82
C LEU A 51 -2.14 -4.93 1.57
N ILE A 52 -2.91 -4.12 2.30
CA ILE A 52 -2.36 -2.98 3.06
C ILE A 52 -1.36 -3.48 4.11
N ASP A 53 -1.68 -4.58 4.79
CA ASP A 53 -0.85 -5.15 5.84
C ASP A 53 0.48 -5.68 5.31
N LEU A 54 0.43 -6.50 4.24
CA LEU A 54 1.64 -7.04 3.61
C LEU A 54 2.49 -5.94 2.96
N MET A 55 1.87 -4.91 2.38
CA MET A 55 2.59 -3.75 1.86
C MET A 55 3.27 -2.95 2.96
N ALA A 56 2.56 -2.69 4.06
CA ALA A 56 3.11 -1.97 5.21
C ALA A 56 4.32 -2.71 5.79
N GLU A 57 4.23 -4.04 5.92
CA GLU A 57 5.34 -4.88 6.37
C GLU A 57 6.51 -4.89 5.37
N HIS A 58 6.23 -5.15 4.08
CA HIS A 58 7.26 -5.23 3.05
C HIS A 58 8.06 -3.94 2.87
N TYR A 59 7.39 -2.78 2.95
CA TYR A 59 8.02 -1.47 2.82
C TYR A 59 8.43 -0.86 4.17
N ASN A 60 8.19 -1.57 5.29
CA ASN A 60 8.43 -1.09 6.65
C ASN A 60 7.83 0.29 6.93
N VAL A 61 6.57 0.48 6.52
CA VAL A 61 5.80 1.71 6.74
C VAL A 61 4.52 1.43 7.53
N LYS A 62 3.93 2.48 8.11
CA LYS A 62 2.64 2.35 8.80
C LYS A 62 1.52 2.16 7.79
N LYS A 63 0.48 1.40 8.15
CA LYS A 63 -0.72 1.14 7.31
C LYS A 63 -1.36 2.43 6.77
N ASN A 64 -1.36 3.52 7.55
CA ASN A 64 -1.91 4.81 7.14
C ASN A 64 -1.13 5.52 6.02
N LYS A 65 0.07 5.03 5.69
CA LYS A 65 0.89 5.48 4.56
C LYS A 65 0.58 4.72 3.27
N ILE A 66 -0.14 3.61 3.35
CA ILE A 66 -0.57 2.83 2.19
C ILE A 66 -2.00 3.22 1.83
N LYS A 67 -2.25 3.59 0.58
CA LYS A 67 -3.59 3.90 0.09
C LYS A 67 -3.88 3.17 -1.22
N ILE A 68 -5.00 2.46 -1.28
CA ILE A 68 -5.51 1.93 -2.54
C ILE A 68 -6.17 3.06 -3.32
N MET A 69 -5.58 3.44 -4.45
CA MET A 69 -6.07 4.54 -5.28
C MET A 69 -7.09 4.09 -6.31
N LYS A 70 -6.92 2.87 -6.84
CA LYS A 70 -7.80 2.27 -7.84
C LYS A 70 -7.95 0.77 -7.61
N GLY A 71 -9.05 0.20 -8.09
CA GLY A 71 -9.24 -1.24 -8.12
C GLY A 71 -9.71 -1.85 -6.80
N LEU A 72 -10.48 -1.13 -5.97
CA LEU A 72 -11.03 -1.67 -4.71
C LEU A 72 -11.73 -3.02 -4.89
N ASN A 73 -12.46 -3.19 -6.00
CA ASN A 73 -13.14 -4.44 -6.39
C ASN A 73 -12.46 -5.19 -7.55
N SER A 74 -11.26 -4.77 -7.96
CA SER A 74 -10.50 -5.39 -9.05
C SER A 74 -9.30 -6.17 -8.52
N LEU A 75 -8.87 -7.18 -9.27
CA LEU A 75 -7.60 -7.87 -9.03
C LEU A 75 -6.40 -7.02 -9.42
N GLN A 76 -6.57 -6.04 -10.31
CA GLN A 76 -5.55 -5.03 -10.56
C GLN A 76 -5.80 -3.81 -9.69
N LYS A 77 -4.82 -3.49 -8.85
CA LYS A 77 -4.89 -2.42 -7.86
C LYS A 77 -3.72 -1.46 -8.06
N THR A 78 -3.99 -0.17 -7.88
CA THR A 78 -2.95 0.85 -7.84
C THR A 78 -2.82 1.33 -6.41
N ILE A 79 -1.61 1.22 -5.86
CA ILE A 79 -1.29 1.53 -4.48
C ILE A 79 -0.40 2.75 -4.43
N LYS A 80 -0.71 3.68 -3.53
CA LYS A 80 0.10 4.85 -3.22
C LYS A 80 0.74 4.68 -1.85
N ILE A 81 2.04 4.92 -1.77
CA ILE A 81 2.85 4.93 -0.54
C ILE A 81 3.30 6.37 -0.29
N ILE A 82 3.11 6.88 0.94
CA ILE A 82 3.34 8.29 1.34
C ILE A 82 4.31 8.41 2.53
#